data_AF-A0A925HZ33-F1
#
_entry.id   AF-A0A925HZ33-F1
#
_cell.length_a   1.000
_cell.length_b   1.000
_cell.length_c   1.000
_cell.angle_alpha   90.00
_cell.angle_beta   90.00
_cell.angle_gamma   90.00
#
_symmetry.space_group_name_H-M   'P 1'
#
loop_
_entity.id
_entity.type
_entity.pdbx_description
1 polymer ?
#
loop_
_entity_poly.entity_id
_entity_poly.type
_entity_poly.pdbx_seq_one_letter_code
_entity_poly.pdbx_strand_id
1 'polypeptide(L)'
;MACTVLSLAALLVMLSRACWTEAFAPGALTLKHAQILSKNSTSNRCAACHEAGDKSVGDWALHMVGAGSLQTPQSALCLKCHEKGLDSAHALLPHGVSRERLAKHTLEVAGEGGESSSKSWTSVVSIPENEQGEIGCAACHREHHGKEQDLATMSNQQCQACHAKTFHSFASGHPEFTQWPFEKRSPIAFDHAGHNAKHFPAGKQAFRCETCHVDGARRDVKLLAGFQTACASCHEPKIKQSGEQGFQLFALPGMNVEALAAAGHSIGEWPEGISNDFDGVIPPAMALLLSADEQTAKALAKIPQGDLSAVDATNKEQLSAAAEVALGSKRLLHEFATEGEAAFTRKMNLNTPEASQLWAHLPPDVLRAAQTAWLPKLAEEMALLREGHPLPPHRAASFPSAVIQEPKSAVTQPTEGDDDLLGGAAEPKPPEALTRSSSQPTPNGSSPGWQRSDASYSIAWRPSGHADPLLKAWIELSLIGIIKASFATTALRAFHTKPTSIGYCAPCHNFDRHDSSA
;
A
#
# COMPACT_ATOMS: atom_id res chain seq x y z
N MET A 1 35.46 -50.21 51.02
CA MET A 1 34.12 -50.49 50.46
C MET A 1 33.07 -49.43 50.81
N ALA A 2 33.07 -48.83 52.02
CA ALA A 2 32.07 -47.80 52.37
C ALA A 2 32.19 -46.49 51.55
N CYS A 3 33.40 -45.99 51.30
CA CYS A 3 33.60 -44.78 50.48
C CYS A 3 33.16 -44.95 49.02
N THR A 4 33.41 -46.12 48.41
CA THR A 4 32.98 -46.41 47.03
C THR A 4 31.45 -46.51 46.91
N VAL A 5 30.78 -47.06 47.93
CA VAL A 5 29.31 -47.15 47.98
C VAL A 5 28.67 -45.76 48.19
N LEU A 6 29.27 -44.92 49.04
CA LEU A 6 28.82 -43.53 49.26
C LEU A 6 29.01 -42.65 48.02
N SER A 7 30.12 -42.80 47.28
CA SER A 7 30.34 -42.09 46.01
C SER A 7 29.37 -42.55 44.93
N LEU A 8 29.08 -43.85 44.83
CA LEU A 8 28.10 -44.38 43.86
C LEU A 8 26.68 -43.91 44.20
N ALA A 9 26.31 -43.90 45.48
CA ALA A 9 25.01 -43.40 45.94
C ALA A 9 24.85 -41.89 45.71
N ALA A 10 25.89 -41.09 45.95
CA ALA A 10 25.88 -39.66 45.66
C ALA A 10 25.79 -39.37 44.15
N LEU A 11 26.47 -40.17 43.32
CA LEU A 11 26.37 -40.09 41.86
C LEU A 11 24.96 -40.44 41.37
N LEU A 12 24.36 -41.51 41.90
CA LEU A 12 22.99 -41.93 41.59
C LEU A 12 21.95 -40.89 42.02
N VAL A 13 22.16 -40.21 43.16
CA VAL A 13 21.28 -39.12 43.64
C VAL A 13 21.44 -37.84 42.81
N MET A 14 22.65 -37.54 42.32
CA MET A 14 22.87 -36.43 41.39
C MET A 14 22.27 -36.71 40.01
N LEU A 15 22.37 -37.95 39.52
CA LEU A 15 21.74 -38.42 38.28
C LEU A 15 20.20 -38.54 38.39
N SER A 16 19.65 -38.66 39.61
CA SER A 16 18.20 -38.67 39.84
C SER A 16 17.57 -37.28 40.01
N ARG A 17 18.37 -36.20 40.06
CA ARG A 17 17.88 -34.81 40.16
C ARG A 17 17.68 -34.22 38.77
N ALA A 18 16.58 -33.48 38.56
CA ALA A 18 16.20 -32.79 37.32
C ALA A 18 17.20 -31.74 36.76
N CYS A 19 18.42 -31.66 37.31
CA CYS A 19 19.49 -30.73 36.91
C CYS A 19 20.61 -31.43 36.11
N TRP A 20 20.61 -32.78 36.01
CA TRP A 20 21.69 -33.51 35.34
C TRP A 20 21.83 -33.14 33.85
N THR A 21 20.73 -32.83 33.16
CA THR A 21 20.73 -32.44 31.73
C THR A 21 21.46 -31.13 31.47
N GLU A 22 21.42 -30.19 32.44
CA GLU A 22 22.14 -28.90 32.34
C GLU A 22 23.66 -29.08 32.50
N ALA A 23 24.10 -30.06 33.30
CA ALA A 23 25.51 -30.35 33.50
C ALA A 23 26.19 -30.97 32.28
N PHE A 24 25.41 -31.59 31.37
CA PHE A 24 25.89 -32.21 30.14
C PHE A 24 25.47 -31.44 28.87
N ALA A 25 25.00 -30.20 29.01
CA ALA A 25 24.66 -29.37 27.85
C ALA A 25 25.93 -29.09 27.00
N PRO A 26 25.89 -29.32 25.68
CA PRO A 26 27.08 -29.18 24.82
C PRO A 26 27.52 -27.73 24.61
N GLY A 27 26.72 -26.76 25.06
CA GLY A 27 27.02 -25.33 24.96
C GLY A 27 25.77 -24.46 25.10
N ALA A 28 25.93 -23.14 25.01
CA ALA A 28 24.82 -22.21 25.06
C ALA A 28 24.07 -22.14 23.73
N LEU A 29 22.74 -22.06 23.78
CA LEU A 29 21.89 -21.82 22.62
C LEU A 29 22.10 -20.40 22.05
N THR A 30 21.75 -20.21 20.79
CA THR A 30 21.59 -18.91 20.15
C THR A 30 20.63 -18.02 20.95
N LEU A 31 20.84 -16.71 20.91
CA LEU A 31 20.04 -15.75 21.69
C LEU A 31 18.53 -15.91 21.41
N LYS A 32 18.16 -16.18 20.15
CA LYS A 32 16.76 -16.30 19.72
C LYS A 32 16.06 -17.51 20.36
N HIS A 33 16.66 -18.70 20.29
CA HIS A 33 16.08 -19.89 20.91
C HIS A 33 16.19 -19.87 22.44
N ALA A 34 17.29 -19.34 23.00
CA ALA A 34 17.47 -19.20 24.44
C ALA A 34 16.35 -18.34 25.08
N GLN A 35 15.97 -17.24 24.43
CA GLN A 35 14.92 -16.35 24.92
C GLN A 35 13.54 -17.02 24.95
N ILE A 36 13.19 -17.77 23.89
CA ILE A 36 11.89 -18.45 23.78
C ILE A 36 11.77 -19.54 24.85
N LEU A 37 12.82 -20.33 25.05
CA LEU A 37 12.82 -21.46 25.99
C LEU A 37 12.98 -21.03 27.45
N SER A 38 13.50 -19.82 27.72
CA SER A 38 13.65 -19.27 29.09
C SER A 38 12.33 -18.87 29.76
N LYS A 39 11.25 -18.68 28.99
CA LYS A 39 9.94 -18.23 29.52
C LYS A 39 9.05 -19.35 30.04
N ASN A 40 9.29 -20.60 29.64
CA ASN A 40 8.51 -21.76 30.08
C ASN A 40 9.21 -22.45 31.25
N SER A 41 8.99 -21.91 32.46
CA SER A 41 9.37 -22.58 33.71
C SER A 41 8.53 -23.83 33.92
N THR A 42 9.01 -25.00 33.51
CA THR A 42 8.91 -26.31 34.21
C THR A 42 9.35 -27.45 33.27
N SER A 43 10.12 -28.40 33.83
CA SER A 43 10.61 -29.65 33.20
C SER A 43 11.32 -29.50 31.84
N ASN A 44 12.65 -29.50 31.92
CA ASN A 44 13.57 -29.97 30.88
C ASN A 44 13.48 -29.32 29.49
N ARG A 45 14.03 -28.11 29.40
CA ARG A 45 14.17 -27.34 28.14
C ARG A 45 14.83 -28.11 26.99
N CYS A 46 15.61 -29.14 27.29
CA CYS A 46 16.23 -30.01 26.30
C CYS A 46 15.18 -30.77 25.47
N ALA A 47 14.05 -31.14 26.09
CA ALA A 47 12.96 -31.86 25.43
C ALA A 47 12.22 -31.04 24.37
N ALA A 48 12.37 -29.71 24.40
CA ALA A 48 11.83 -28.83 23.38
C ALA A 48 12.50 -29.04 22.00
N CYS A 49 13.75 -29.51 21.99
CA CYS A 49 14.52 -29.71 20.77
C CYS A 49 15.06 -31.14 20.61
N HIS A 50 15.11 -31.92 21.69
CA HIS A 50 15.59 -33.30 21.68
C HIS A 50 14.54 -34.25 22.24
N GLU A 51 14.13 -35.26 21.47
CA GLU A 51 13.22 -36.31 21.93
C GLU A 51 13.74 -37.05 23.17
N ALA A 52 15.05 -37.25 23.24
CA ALA A 52 15.72 -37.86 24.39
C ALA A 52 15.79 -36.94 25.62
N GLY A 53 15.36 -35.69 25.51
CA GLY A 53 15.39 -34.70 26.58
C GLY A 53 14.73 -35.26 27.84
N ASP A 54 13.46 -35.66 27.75
CA ASP A 54 12.64 -36.14 28.88
C ASP A 54 12.82 -37.62 29.25
N LYS A 55 13.83 -38.29 28.70
CA LYS A 55 14.05 -39.73 28.91
C LYS A 55 14.99 -40.00 30.09
N SER A 56 15.02 -41.25 30.54
CA SER A 56 15.90 -41.68 31.63
C SER A 56 17.38 -41.63 31.22
N VAL A 57 18.31 -41.57 32.19
CA VAL A 57 19.77 -41.56 31.92
C VAL A 57 20.21 -42.78 31.08
N GLY A 58 19.58 -43.94 31.26
CA GLY A 58 19.86 -45.14 30.48
C GLY A 58 19.43 -45.02 29.01
N ASP A 59 18.27 -44.42 28.76
CA ASP A 59 17.78 -44.14 27.41
C ASP A 59 18.63 -43.08 26.72
N TRP A 60 19.02 -42.01 27.46
CA TRP A 60 19.91 -40.97 26.95
C TRP A 60 21.27 -41.54 26.52
N ALA A 61 21.85 -42.44 27.32
CA ALA A 61 23.10 -43.13 26.97
C ALA A 61 22.95 -44.03 25.72
N LEU A 62 21.79 -44.69 25.56
CA LEU A 62 21.50 -45.50 24.38
C LEU A 62 21.38 -44.64 23.11
N HIS A 63 20.74 -43.46 23.23
CA HIS A 63 20.61 -42.49 22.14
C HIS A 63 21.93 -41.81 21.74
N MET A 64 22.90 -41.70 22.66
CA MET A 64 24.24 -41.19 22.37
C MET A 64 25.12 -42.18 21.58
N VAL A 65 24.92 -43.48 21.77
CA VAL A 65 25.73 -44.54 21.11
C VAL A 65 25.09 -45.01 19.79
N GLY A 66 23.77 -44.88 19.64
CA GLY A 66 23.01 -45.24 18.44
C GLY A 66 22.80 -44.08 17.44
N ALA A 67 23.78 -43.22 17.21
CA ALA A 67 23.68 -41.95 16.46
C ALA A 67 23.32 -42.05 14.96
N GLY A 68 22.77 -43.17 14.49
CA GLY A 68 22.52 -43.42 13.07
C GLY A 68 21.11 -43.11 12.56
N SER A 69 20.06 -43.03 13.38
CA SER A 69 18.67 -43.13 12.86
C SER A 69 17.64 -42.11 13.36
N LEU A 70 18.02 -41.03 14.05
CA LEU A 70 17.06 -40.13 14.71
C LEU A 70 17.07 -38.67 14.23
N GLN A 71 17.52 -38.39 13.00
CA GLN A 71 17.49 -37.01 12.48
C GLN A 71 16.09 -36.52 12.10
N THR A 72 15.16 -37.42 11.77
CA THR A 72 13.80 -37.06 11.37
C THR A 72 12.82 -36.80 12.53
N PRO A 73 12.87 -37.51 13.68
CA PRO A 73 12.01 -37.18 14.81
C PRO A 73 12.34 -35.82 15.44
N GLN A 74 13.62 -35.46 15.56
CA GLN A 74 14.01 -34.15 16.11
C GLN A 74 13.59 -32.99 15.21
N SER A 75 13.66 -33.16 13.89
CA SER A 75 13.26 -32.12 12.94
C SER A 75 11.77 -31.80 13.04
N ALA A 76 10.94 -32.77 13.43
CA ALA A 76 9.53 -32.52 13.75
C ALA A 76 9.34 -31.57 14.95
N LEU A 77 10.25 -31.57 15.93
CA LEU A 77 10.21 -30.61 17.05
C LEU A 77 10.55 -29.19 16.58
N CYS A 78 11.49 -29.04 15.64
CA CYS A 78 11.75 -27.76 14.99
C CYS A 78 10.51 -27.26 14.23
N LEU A 79 9.88 -28.16 13.46
CA LEU A 79 8.71 -27.83 12.66
C LEU A 79 7.48 -27.43 13.49
N LYS A 80 7.32 -27.93 14.73
CA LYS A 80 6.24 -27.47 15.64
C LYS A 80 6.21 -25.95 15.85
N CYS A 81 7.36 -25.27 15.73
CA CYS A 81 7.43 -23.81 15.82
C CYS A 81 7.62 -23.13 14.46
N HIS A 82 8.19 -23.83 13.48
CA HIS A 82 8.51 -23.28 12.16
C HIS A 82 7.50 -23.59 11.04
N GLU A 83 6.47 -24.40 11.31
CA GLU A 83 5.42 -24.81 10.35
C GLU A 83 4.71 -23.64 9.64
N LYS A 84 4.63 -22.47 10.27
CA LYS A 84 3.98 -21.29 9.67
C LYS A 84 4.80 -20.64 8.55
N GLY A 85 6.10 -20.87 8.53
CA GLY A 85 7.02 -20.31 7.53
C GLY A 85 7.61 -21.34 6.56
N LEU A 86 7.43 -22.63 6.84
CA LEU A 86 8.00 -23.74 6.07
C LEU A 86 6.91 -24.79 5.82
N ASP A 87 6.76 -25.20 4.57
CA ASP A 87 5.82 -26.26 4.20
C ASP A 87 6.33 -27.62 4.71
N SER A 88 5.57 -28.24 5.62
CA SER A 88 5.98 -29.49 6.28
C SER A 88 6.17 -30.65 5.31
N ALA A 89 5.49 -30.64 4.16
CA ALA A 89 5.62 -31.68 3.13
C ALA A 89 6.97 -31.63 2.38
N HIS A 90 7.65 -30.48 2.37
CA HIS A 90 8.90 -30.29 1.64
C HIS A 90 10.06 -29.81 2.53
N ALA A 91 9.81 -29.42 3.78
CA ALA A 91 10.80 -28.81 4.67
C ALA A 91 12.01 -29.69 4.97
N LEU A 92 11.84 -31.02 4.92
CA LEU A 92 12.94 -31.97 5.14
C LEU A 92 13.54 -32.48 3.84
N LEU A 93 12.99 -32.10 2.68
CA LEU A 93 13.57 -32.47 1.40
C LEU A 93 14.73 -31.52 1.06
N PRO A 94 15.84 -32.02 0.48
CA PRO A 94 16.93 -31.16 0.04
C PRO A 94 16.41 -30.08 -0.91
N HIS A 95 16.63 -28.81 -0.57
CA HIS A 95 16.12 -27.65 -1.31
C HIS A 95 14.59 -27.63 -1.53
N GLY A 96 13.81 -28.39 -0.76
CA GLY A 96 12.37 -28.56 -0.97
C GLY A 96 12.00 -29.33 -2.24
N VAL A 97 12.94 -30.09 -2.81
CA VAL A 97 12.79 -30.77 -4.10
C VAL A 97 12.56 -32.27 -3.91
N SER A 98 11.63 -32.85 -4.68
CA SER A 98 11.38 -34.30 -4.64
C SER A 98 12.61 -35.11 -5.08
N ARG A 99 12.73 -36.33 -4.55
CA ARG A 99 13.85 -37.23 -4.84
C ARG A 99 14.01 -37.54 -6.32
N GLU A 100 12.91 -37.77 -7.03
CA GLU A 100 12.91 -38.08 -8.46
C GLU A 100 13.49 -36.92 -9.27
N ARG A 101 13.12 -35.69 -8.91
CA ARG A 101 13.61 -34.47 -9.56
C ARG A 101 15.08 -34.24 -9.24
N LEU A 102 15.49 -34.41 -7.98
CA LEU A 102 16.88 -34.26 -7.57
C LEU A 102 17.78 -35.29 -8.27
N ALA A 103 17.34 -36.53 -8.39
CA ALA A 103 18.04 -37.59 -9.12
C ALA A 103 18.20 -37.25 -10.60
N LYS A 104 17.13 -36.74 -11.24
CA LYS A 104 17.19 -36.30 -12.64
C LYS A 104 18.24 -35.20 -12.85
N HIS A 105 18.24 -34.15 -12.02
CA HIS A 105 19.22 -33.08 -12.14
C HIS A 105 20.64 -33.51 -11.81
N THR A 106 20.82 -34.42 -10.86
CA THR A 106 22.14 -34.99 -10.54
C THR A 106 22.71 -35.75 -11.74
N LEU A 107 21.87 -36.51 -12.46
CA LEU A 107 22.27 -37.21 -13.68
C LEU A 107 22.58 -36.26 -14.84
N GLU A 108 21.81 -35.19 -15.01
CA GLU A 108 22.07 -34.14 -16.01
C GLU A 108 23.44 -33.49 -15.78
N VAL A 109 23.73 -33.09 -14.54
CA VAL A 109 25.01 -32.48 -14.17
C VAL A 109 26.19 -33.45 -14.24
N ALA A 110 25.96 -34.74 -13.95
CA ALA A 110 26.98 -35.79 -14.04
C ALA A 110 27.29 -36.23 -15.49
N GLY A 111 26.36 -36.04 -16.43
CA GLY A 111 26.52 -36.40 -17.85
C GLY A 111 27.33 -35.39 -18.67
N GLU A 112 27.44 -34.14 -18.21
CA GLU A 112 28.18 -33.07 -18.88
C GLU A 112 29.68 -33.08 -18.52
N GLY A 113 30.41 -34.10 -18.95
CA GLY A 113 31.87 -34.06 -19.26
C GLY A 113 32.89 -33.57 -18.22
N GLY A 114 32.51 -33.27 -16.98
CA GLY A 114 33.46 -32.99 -15.90
C GLY A 114 33.93 -34.30 -15.29
N GLU A 115 35.26 -34.51 -15.20
CA GLU A 115 35.83 -35.64 -14.48
C GLU A 115 35.11 -35.83 -13.14
N SER A 116 34.31 -36.89 -13.06
CA SER A 116 33.80 -37.38 -11.80
C SER A 116 35.02 -37.81 -11.02
N SER A 117 35.48 -36.98 -10.08
CA SER A 117 36.45 -37.37 -9.07
C SER A 117 35.78 -38.33 -8.08
N SER A 118 35.26 -39.45 -8.60
CA SER A 118 35.13 -40.66 -7.83
C SER A 118 36.54 -41.04 -7.40
N LYS A 119 36.89 -40.69 -6.16
CA LYS A 119 38.18 -40.83 -5.46
C LYS A 119 38.98 -39.52 -5.36
N SER A 120 38.64 -38.71 -4.37
CA SER A 120 39.68 -38.11 -3.54
C SER A 120 39.22 -38.09 -2.09
N TRP A 121 40.14 -38.50 -1.22
CA TRP A 121 39.93 -38.94 0.15
C TRP A 121 39.25 -37.89 1.05
N THR A 122 38.45 -38.40 2.01
CA THR A 122 37.83 -37.70 3.16
C THR A 122 36.46 -37.02 3.02
N SER A 123 35.44 -37.66 2.42
CA SER A 123 34.05 -37.39 2.87
C SER A 123 33.78 -38.18 4.16
N VAL A 124 34.43 -37.77 5.26
CA VAL A 124 34.27 -38.37 6.60
C VAL A 124 32.88 -38.03 7.19
N VAL A 125 32.05 -37.27 6.48
CA VAL A 125 30.72 -36.84 6.92
C VAL A 125 29.70 -37.11 5.81
N SER A 126 29.22 -38.35 5.74
CA SER A 126 27.95 -38.62 5.05
C SER A 126 26.84 -38.04 5.91
N ILE A 127 26.03 -37.13 5.36
CA ILE A 127 24.83 -36.66 6.05
C ILE A 127 23.83 -37.83 6.06
N PRO A 128 23.35 -38.28 7.22
CA PRO A 128 22.34 -39.34 7.29
C PRO A 128 21.04 -38.87 6.63
N GLU A 129 20.55 -39.65 5.67
CA GLU A 129 19.21 -39.52 5.10
C GLU A 129 18.34 -40.67 5.60
N ASN A 130 17.03 -40.44 5.78
CA ASN A 130 16.10 -41.54 6.04
C ASN A 130 15.73 -42.30 4.75
N GLU A 131 14.93 -43.35 4.86
CA GLU A 131 14.45 -44.13 3.72
C GLU A 131 13.67 -43.30 2.68
N GLN A 132 13.11 -42.16 3.10
CA GLN A 132 12.37 -41.22 2.28
C GLN A 132 13.26 -40.14 1.62
N GLY A 133 14.57 -40.11 1.89
CA GLY A 133 15.50 -39.10 1.37
C GLY A 133 15.38 -37.74 2.06
N GLU A 134 14.83 -37.71 3.27
CA GLU A 134 14.71 -36.52 4.10
C GLU A 134 15.99 -36.27 4.88
N ILE A 135 16.35 -34.99 5.02
CA ILE A 135 17.49 -34.49 5.78
C ILE A 135 16.97 -33.70 6.98
N GLY A 136 17.52 -33.99 8.16
CA GLY A 136 17.15 -33.27 9.36
C GLY A 136 17.69 -31.83 9.39
N CYS A 137 16.97 -30.91 10.02
CA CYS A 137 17.36 -29.48 10.09
C CYS A 137 18.78 -29.29 10.64
N ALA A 138 19.18 -30.13 11.60
CA ALA A 138 20.48 -30.09 12.25
C ALA A 138 21.67 -30.49 11.35
N ALA A 139 21.42 -31.06 10.17
CA ALA A 139 22.45 -31.33 9.18
C ALA A 139 23.10 -30.01 8.68
N CYS A 140 22.30 -28.96 8.61
CA CYS A 140 22.70 -27.63 8.12
C CYS A 140 22.76 -26.60 9.25
N HIS A 141 21.77 -26.60 10.14
CA HIS A 141 21.61 -25.62 11.20
C HIS A 141 22.05 -26.21 12.54
N ARG A 142 23.26 -25.87 13.00
CA ARG A 142 23.81 -26.38 14.27
C ARG A 142 23.66 -25.39 15.41
N GLU A 143 22.92 -25.80 16.41
CA GLU A 143 22.69 -25.07 17.66
C GLU A 143 23.80 -25.40 18.70
N HIS A 144 23.85 -24.69 19.83
CA HIS A 144 24.84 -24.82 20.93
C HIS A 144 26.22 -24.20 20.70
N HIS A 145 26.40 -23.40 19.65
CA HIS A 145 27.68 -22.72 19.39
C HIS A 145 27.82 -21.34 20.07
N GLY A 146 26.84 -20.94 20.89
CA GLY A 146 26.85 -19.68 21.65
C GLY A 146 25.77 -18.69 21.24
N LYS A 147 25.54 -17.70 22.11
CA LYS A 147 24.43 -16.74 22.00
C LYS A 147 24.49 -15.85 20.76
N GLU A 148 25.71 -15.51 20.33
CA GLU A 148 25.99 -14.60 19.22
C GLU A 148 26.13 -15.32 17.86
N GLN A 149 25.95 -16.64 17.83
CA GLN A 149 26.04 -17.38 16.57
C GLN A 149 24.76 -17.20 15.75
N ASP A 150 24.95 -16.99 14.46
CA ASP A 150 23.86 -16.95 13.50
C ASP A 150 23.61 -18.36 12.94
N LEU A 151 22.48 -18.94 13.30
CA LEU A 151 22.08 -20.27 12.85
C LEU A 151 21.83 -20.33 11.34
N ALA A 152 21.56 -19.20 10.69
CA ALA A 152 21.40 -19.12 9.23
C ALA A 152 22.73 -19.12 8.48
N THR A 153 23.85 -18.86 9.17
CA THR A 153 25.17 -18.88 8.55
C THR A 153 25.63 -20.32 8.34
N MET A 154 25.84 -20.71 7.08
CA MET A 154 26.30 -22.04 6.68
C MET A 154 27.66 -21.94 5.97
N SER A 155 28.53 -22.92 6.25
CA SER A 155 29.81 -23.07 5.56
C SER A 155 29.65 -23.81 4.23
N ASN A 156 30.53 -23.51 3.26
CA ASN A 156 30.54 -24.21 1.96
C ASN A 156 30.69 -25.74 2.11
N GLN A 157 31.39 -26.19 3.15
CA GLN A 157 31.60 -27.61 3.41
C GLN A 157 30.29 -28.35 3.71
N GLN A 158 29.31 -27.68 4.33
CA GLN A 158 28.00 -28.28 4.62
C GLN A 158 27.21 -28.54 3.34
N CYS A 159 27.31 -27.65 2.36
CA CYS A 159 26.69 -27.84 1.05
C CYS A 159 27.40 -28.94 0.24
N GLN A 160 28.73 -28.99 0.29
CA GLN A 160 29.53 -29.94 -0.48
C GLN A 160 29.46 -31.38 0.00
N ALA A 161 28.84 -31.64 1.15
CA ALA A 161 28.60 -33.00 1.64
C ALA A 161 27.58 -33.78 0.78
N CYS A 162 26.69 -33.08 0.07
CA CYS A 162 25.65 -33.71 -0.77
C CYS A 162 25.82 -33.44 -2.27
N HIS A 163 26.52 -32.36 -2.66
CA HIS A 163 26.64 -31.99 -4.07
C HIS A 163 27.62 -32.91 -4.83
N ALA A 164 27.15 -33.51 -5.92
CA ALA A 164 27.95 -34.37 -6.79
C ALA A 164 29.11 -33.65 -7.50
N LYS A 165 29.00 -32.32 -7.67
CA LYS A 165 30.06 -31.45 -8.20
C LYS A 165 30.47 -30.45 -7.12
N THR A 166 31.74 -30.48 -6.76
CA THR A 166 32.32 -29.55 -5.78
C THR A 166 32.45 -28.14 -6.37
N PHE A 167 32.42 -27.14 -5.50
CA PHE A 167 32.54 -25.73 -5.89
C PHE A 167 33.42 -24.98 -4.88
N HIS A 168 34.07 -23.89 -5.32
CA HIS A 168 35.02 -23.17 -4.46
C HIS A 168 34.33 -22.46 -3.29
N SER A 169 33.20 -21.80 -3.55
CA SER A 169 32.33 -21.22 -2.53
C SER A 169 30.89 -21.15 -3.01
N PHE A 170 29.90 -21.13 -2.11
CA PHE A 170 28.51 -20.94 -2.50
C PHE A 170 28.30 -19.60 -3.20
N ALA A 171 28.96 -18.55 -2.70
CA ALA A 171 28.91 -17.19 -3.26
C ALA A 171 29.45 -17.07 -4.69
N SER A 172 30.34 -17.96 -5.13
CA SER A 172 30.98 -17.91 -6.46
C SER A 172 30.72 -19.12 -7.34
N GLY A 173 30.19 -20.20 -6.77
CA GLY A 173 30.01 -21.50 -7.42
C GLY A 173 28.56 -21.87 -7.71
N HIS A 174 27.61 -21.06 -7.23
CA HIS A 174 26.20 -21.14 -7.62
C HIS A 174 25.89 -19.99 -8.59
N PRO A 175 25.14 -20.22 -9.70
CA PRO A 175 24.62 -19.13 -10.52
C PRO A 175 23.82 -18.15 -9.66
N GLU A 176 23.85 -16.86 -9.98
CA GLU A 176 23.04 -15.88 -9.26
C GLU A 176 21.56 -16.28 -9.31
N PHE A 177 20.91 -16.20 -8.16
CA PHE A 177 19.47 -16.32 -8.07
C PHE A 177 18.84 -15.04 -8.62
N THR A 178 18.73 -14.94 -9.93
CA THR A 178 18.12 -13.78 -10.59
C THR A 178 16.64 -13.62 -10.26
N GLN A 179 15.98 -14.65 -9.70
CA GLN A 179 14.51 -14.69 -9.54
C GLN A 179 14.00 -15.34 -8.24
N TRP A 180 14.80 -15.47 -7.18
CA TRP A 180 14.39 -16.22 -5.97
C TRP A 180 14.42 -15.44 -4.64
N PRO A 181 13.38 -15.53 -3.79
CA PRO A 181 12.01 -15.93 -4.12
C PRO A 181 11.28 -14.81 -4.88
N PHE A 182 11.75 -13.56 -4.80
CA PHE A 182 11.28 -12.41 -5.57
C PHE A 182 12.42 -11.38 -5.69
N GLU A 183 12.70 -10.89 -6.91
CA GLU A 183 13.64 -9.79 -7.16
C GLU A 183 13.18 -8.46 -6.51
N LYS A 184 11.87 -8.34 -6.23
CA LYS A 184 11.24 -7.19 -5.57
C LYS A 184 10.27 -7.69 -4.51
N ARG A 185 10.26 -7.07 -3.32
CA ARG A 185 9.19 -7.28 -2.32
C ARG A 185 7.83 -7.18 -3.00
N SER A 186 6.88 -8.03 -2.61
CA SER A 186 5.49 -7.91 -3.06
C SER A 186 5.06 -6.45 -2.95
N PRO A 187 4.60 -5.81 -4.05
CA PRO A 187 4.16 -4.43 -4.02
C PRO A 187 2.89 -4.26 -3.17
N ILE A 188 2.30 -5.35 -2.70
CA ILE A 188 1.11 -5.38 -1.87
C ILE A 188 1.51 -5.65 -0.41
N ALA A 189 1.22 -4.68 0.47
CA ALA A 189 1.36 -4.78 1.92
C ALA A 189 0.13 -5.48 2.53
N PHE A 190 0.10 -6.81 2.49
CA PHE A 190 -1.04 -7.61 2.99
C PHE A 190 -0.75 -8.26 4.35
N ASP A 191 -1.62 -8.01 5.34
CA ASP A 191 -1.58 -8.64 6.66
C ASP A 191 -2.53 -9.86 6.72
N HIS A 192 -1.99 -11.06 6.58
CA HIS A 192 -2.74 -12.32 6.69
C HIS A 192 -3.41 -12.50 8.05
N ALA A 193 -2.74 -12.11 9.14
CA ALA A 193 -3.26 -12.31 10.48
C ALA A 193 -4.46 -11.39 10.74
N GLY A 194 -4.37 -10.12 10.37
CA GLY A 194 -5.47 -9.17 10.44
C GLY A 194 -6.66 -9.58 9.58
N HIS A 195 -6.43 -10.03 8.35
CA HIS A 195 -7.52 -10.50 7.47
C HIS A 195 -8.23 -11.72 8.04
N ASN A 196 -7.47 -12.73 8.48
CA ASN A 196 -8.04 -13.96 9.06
C ASN A 196 -8.76 -13.71 10.39
N ALA A 197 -8.14 -12.97 11.31
CA ALA A 197 -8.65 -12.84 12.68
C ALA A 197 -9.73 -11.75 12.84
N LYS A 198 -9.75 -10.73 11.98
CA LYS A 198 -10.61 -9.56 12.14
C LYS A 198 -11.55 -9.35 10.97
N HIS A 199 -11.03 -9.24 9.75
CA HIS A 199 -11.81 -8.73 8.62
C HIS A 199 -12.77 -9.77 8.02
N PHE A 200 -12.30 -11.00 7.77
CA PHE A 200 -13.14 -12.08 7.23
C PHE A 200 -14.27 -12.48 8.20
N PRO A 201 -14.02 -12.66 9.52
CA PRO A 201 -15.08 -12.90 10.49
C PRO A 201 -16.12 -11.76 10.56
N ALA A 202 -15.68 -10.50 10.51
CA ALA A 202 -16.58 -9.35 10.50
C ALA A 202 -17.48 -9.32 9.25
N GLY A 203 -16.94 -9.74 8.10
CA GLY A 203 -17.69 -9.93 6.86
C GLY A 203 -18.51 -11.23 6.80
N LYS A 204 -18.49 -12.06 7.85
CA LYS A 204 -19.12 -13.39 7.89
C LYS A 204 -18.65 -14.32 6.76
N GLN A 205 -17.38 -14.21 6.38
CA GLN A 205 -16.74 -15.02 5.34
C GLN A 205 -15.62 -15.86 5.93
N ALA A 206 -15.35 -17.03 5.33
CA ALA A 206 -14.24 -17.89 5.73
C ALA A 206 -12.93 -17.45 5.05
N PHE A 207 -11.84 -17.39 5.81
CA PHE A 207 -10.50 -17.14 5.26
C PHE A 207 -9.94 -18.41 4.62
N ARG A 208 -9.93 -18.46 3.29
CA ARG A 208 -9.49 -19.61 2.49
C ARG A 208 -8.29 -19.23 1.64
N CYS A 209 -7.18 -19.95 1.81
CA CYS A 209 -5.92 -19.66 1.13
C CYS A 209 -6.07 -19.70 -0.40
N GLU A 210 -6.85 -20.65 -0.91
CA GLU A 210 -7.11 -20.89 -2.33
C GLU A 210 -7.91 -19.77 -3.03
N THR A 211 -8.54 -18.87 -2.27
CA THR A 211 -9.20 -17.68 -2.84
C THR A 211 -8.17 -16.69 -3.38
N CYS A 212 -7.02 -16.60 -2.71
CA CYS A 212 -5.96 -15.65 -3.04
C CYS A 212 -4.76 -16.34 -3.71
N HIS A 213 -4.53 -17.63 -3.44
CA HIS A 213 -3.40 -18.40 -3.96
C HIS A 213 -3.87 -19.45 -4.96
N VAL A 214 -3.56 -19.24 -6.23
CA VAL A 214 -3.88 -20.15 -7.33
C VAL A 214 -2.63 -20.92 -7.78
N ASP A 215 -2.82 -22.11 -8.34
CA ASP A 215 -1.70 -22.88 -8.89
C ASP A 215 -1.08 -22.17 -10.10
N GLY A 216 0.26 -22.12 -10.15
CA GLY A 216 0.99 -21.74 -11.35
C GLY A 216 0.78 -22.74 -12.49
N ALA A 217 1.10 -22.34 -13.72
CA ALA A 217 0.90 -23.17 -14.91
C ALA A 217 1.58 -24.56 -14.84
N ARG A 218 2.68 -24.65 -14.09
CA ARG A 218 3.44 -25.90 -13.85
C ARG A 218 3.11 -26.57 -12.52
N ARG A 219 2.18 -26.00 -11.73
CA ARG A 219 1.73 -26.45 -10.40
C ARG A 219 2.85 -26.63 -9.36
N ASP A 220 3.98 -25.98 -9.58
CA ASP A 220 5.18 -25.99 -8.76
C ASP A 220 5.24 -24.79 -7.79
N VAL A 221 4.45 -23.74 -8.05
CA VAL A 221 4.35 -22.55 -7.21
C VAL A 221 2.90 -22.10 -7.05
N LYS A 222 2.58 -21.48 -5.91
CA LYS A 222 1.34 -20.73 -5.72
C LYS A 222 1.53 -19.29 -6.20
N LEU A 223 0.70 -18.84 -7.13
CA LEU A 223 0.64 -17.46 -7.59
C LEU A 223 -0.45 -16.70 -6.84
N LEU A 224 -0.26 -15.39 -6.67
CA LEU A 224 -1.32 -14.52 -6.18
C LEU A 224 -2.37 -14.31 -7.28
N ALA A 225 -3.64 -14.54 -6.96
CA ALA A 225 -4.75 -14.26 -7.84
C ALA A 225 -4.89 -12.75 -8.10
N GLY A 226 -5.47 -12.39 -9.24
CA GLY A 226 -5.75 -10.99 -9.57
C GLY A 226 -6.72 -10.33 -8.57
N PHE A 227 -6.70 -8.99 -8.51
CA PHE A 227 -7.52 -8.20 -7.59
C PHE A 227 -9.00 -8.58 -7.61
N GLN A 228 -9.56 -8.83 -8.80
CA GLN A 228 -10.97 -9.19 -9.01
C GLN A 228 -11.35 -10.46 -8.26
N THR A 229 -10.43 -11.41 -8.15
CA THR A 229 -10.64 -12.69 -7.47
C THR A 229 -10.29 -12.61 -5.99
N ALA A 230 -9.17 -11.97 -5.64
CA ALA A 230 -8.64 -11.98 -4.28
C ALA A 230 -9.22 -10.90 -3.36
N CYS A 231 -9.65 -9.75 -3.90
CA CYS A 231 -9.89 -8.53 -3.10
C CYS A 231 -11.24 -7.85 -3.39
N ALA A 232 -11.70 -7.87 -4.64
CA ALA A 232 -12.77 -6.98 -5.11
C ALA A 232 -14.10 -7.16 -4.38
N SER A 233 -14.46 -8.39 -3.98
CA SER A 233 -15.74 -8.65 -3.31
C SER A 233 -15.93 -7.85 -2.02
N CYS A 234 -14.84 -7.49 -1.34
CA CYS A 234 -14.87 -6.76 -0.07
C CYS A 234 -14.35 -5.33 -0.20
N HIS A 235 -13.40 -5.07 -1.12
CA HIS A 235 -12.73 -3.78 -1.22
C HIS A 235 -13.27 -2.87 -2.32
N GLU A 236 -13.77 -3.41 -3.43
CA GLU A 236 -14.21 -2.62 -4.59
C GLU A 236 -15.29 -1.58 -4.24
N PRO A 237 -16.32 -1.88 -3.40
CA PRO A 237 -17.34 -0.90 -3.05
C PRO A 237 -16.74 0.34 -2.38
N LYS A 238 -15.82 0.14 -1.43
CA LYS A 238 -15.18 1.23 -0.69
C LYS A 238 -14.19 2.01 -1.57
N ILE A 239 -13.50 1.32 -2.48
CA ILE A 239 -12.63 1.97 -3.49
C ILE A 239 -13.46 2.87 -4.40
N LYS A 240 -14.58 2.37 -4.94
CA LYS A 240 -15.48 3.18 -5.77
C LYS A 240 -16.08 4.36 -5.00
N GLN A 241 -16.49 4.13 -3.75
CA GLN A 241 -17.04 5.16 -2.89
C GLN A 241 -16.02 6.28 -2.62
N SER A 242 -14.75 5.95 -2.41
CA SER A 242 -13.69 6.95 -2.23
C SER A 242 -13.53 7.88 -3.43
N GLY A 243 -13.94 7.43 -4.61
CA GLY A 243 -13.93 8.18 -5.86
C GLY A 243 -15.11 9.13 -6.04
N GLU A 244 -16.12 9.09 -5.16
CA GLU A 244 -17.36 9.86 -5.35
C GLU A 244 -17.14 11.37 -5.37
N GLN A 245 -16.21 11.87 -4.56
CA GLN A 245 -15.83 13.30 -4.52
C GLN A 245 -14.93 13.71 -5.69
N GLY A 246 -14.41 12.72 -6.45
CA GLY A 246 -13.53 12.92 -7.58
C GLY A 246 -12.12 13.38 -7.23
N PHE A 247 -11.20 13.14 -8.15
CA PHE A 247 -9.86 13.71 -8.16
C PHE A 247 -9.93 15.10 -8.81
N GLN A 248 -9.86 16.16 -8.01
CA GLN A 248 -9.97 17.53 -8.50
C GLN A 248 -8.72 17.95 -9.28
N LEU A 249 -8.89 18.19 -10.58
CA LEU A 249 -7.83 18.77 -11.42
C LEU A 249 -7.76 20.29 -11.24
N PHE A 250 -8.92 20.90 -11.01
CA PHE A 250 -9.07 22.35 -10.91
C PHE A 250 -10.23 22.70 -9.96
N ALA A 251 -10.05 23.72 -9.12
CA ALA A 251 -11.12 24.34 -8.34
C ALA A 251 -10.81 25.82 -8.12
N LEU A 252 -11.81 26.70 -8.27
CA LEU A 252 -11.62 28.10 -7.89
C LEU A 252 -11.61 28.21 -6.35
N PRO A 253 -10.54 28.78 -5.77
CA PRO A 253 -10.48 28.98 -4.31
C PRO A 253 -11.41 30.13 -3.84
N GLY A 254 -11.81 30.07 -2.57
CA GLY A 254 -12.44 31.19 -1.88
C GLY A 254 -11.45 32.35 -1.76
N MET A 255 -11.88 33.54 -2.16
CA MET A 255 -11.06 34.75 -2.13
C MET A 255 -11.82 35.85 -1.40
N ASN A 256 -11.21 36.47 -0.38
CA ASN A 256 -11.74 37.70 0.18
C ASN A 256 -11.37 38.88 -0.74
N VAL A 257 -12.26 39.19 -1.69
CA VAL A 257 -11.99 40.19 -2.74
C VAL A 257 -11.85 41.60 -2.14
N GLU A 258 -12.61 41.91 -1.10
CA GLU A 258 -12.57 43.21 -0.43
C GLU A 258 -11.22 43.43 0.29
N ALA A 259 -10.73 42.43 1.03
CA ALA A 259 -9.43 42.49 1.70
C ALA A 259 -8.28 42.62 0.70
N LEU A 260 -8.34 41.90 -0.42
CA LEU A 260 -7.37 42.05 -1.51
C LEU A 260 -7.39 43.45 -2.10
N ALA A 261 -8.57 44.00 -2.41
CA ALA A 261 -8.72 45.34 -2.94
C ALA A 261 -8.22 46.42 -1.97
N ALA A 262 -8.54 46.29 -0.68
CA ALA A 262 -8.06 47.18 0.38
C ALA A 262 -6.52 47.15 0.53
N ALA A 263 -5.89 46.02 0.22
CA ALA A 263 -4.44 45.86 0.16
C ALA A 263 -3.82 46.30 -1.18
N GLY A 264 -4.61 46.81 -2.13
CA GLY A 264 -4.15 47.29 -3.44
C GLY A 264 -3.99 46.19 -4.49
N HIS A 265 -4.55 45.00 -4.26
CA HIS A 265 -4.53 43.89 -5.21
C HIS A 265 -5.89 43.74 -5.89
N SER A 266 -5.95 43.97 -7.20
CA SER A 266 -7.15 43.71 -8.01
C SER A 266 -7.04 42.36 -8.71
N ILE A 267 -8.00 41.48 -8.45
CA ILE A 267 -8.09 40.16 -9.10
C ILE A 267 -9.17 40.11 -10.20
N GLY A 268 -9.84 41.22 -10.49
CA GLY A 268 -10.95 41.26 -11.44
C GLY A 268 -12.23 40.62 -10.91
N GLU A 269 -13.08 40.14 -11.81
CA GLU A 269 -14.34 39.46 -11.49
C GLU A 269 -14.09 38.09 -10.84
N TRP A 270 -14.87 37.76 -9.82
CA TRP A 270 -14.78 36.51 -9.08
C TRP A 270 -16.20 36.03 -8.72
N PRO A 271 -16.49 34.72 -8.68
CA PRO A 271 -17.85 34.28 -8.39
C PRO A 271 -18.32 34.71 -6.99
N GLU A 272 -19.54 35.24 -6.90
CA GLU A 272 -20.10 35.81 -5.66
C GLU A 272 -20.17 34.79 -4.51
N GLY A 273 -20.42 33.51 -4.84
CA GLY A 273 -20.49 32.46 -3.84
C GLY A 273 -19.17 32.16 -3.12
N ILE A 274 -18.04 32.66 -3.64
CA ILE A 274 -16.69 32.40 -3.11
C ILE A 274 -15.82 33.68 -3.08
N SER A 275 -16.46 34.87 -3.03
CA SER A 275 -15.78 36.17 -3.03
C SER A 275 -15.66 36.87 -1.67
N ASN A 276 -16.18 36.25 -0.61
CA ASN A 276 -16.31 36.91 0.70
C ASN A 276 -15.16 36.60 1.65
N ASP A 277 -14.67 35.36 1.67
CA ASP A 277 -13.63 34.89 2.58
C ASP A 277 -12.55 34.11 1.83
N PHE A 278 -11.35 34.07 2.41
CA PHE A 278 -10.33 33.12 1.98
C PHE A 278 -10.74 31.74 2.48
N ASP A 279 -10.96 30.81 1.56
CA ASP A 279 -11.44 29.47 1.90
C ASP A 279 -10.95 28.42 0.90
N GLY A 280 -10.89 27.19 1.38
CA GLY A 280 -10.56 26.02 0.61
C GLY A 280 -9.06 25.74 0.49
N VAL A 281 -8.76 24.46 0.30
CA VAL A 281 -7.42 23.97 0.00
C VAL A 281 -7.27 23.86 -1.51
N ILE A 282 -6.19 24.41 -2.05
CA ILE A 282 -5.88 24.31 -3.48
C ILE A 282 -5.67 22.83 -3.83
N PRO A 283 -6.38 22.28 -4.82
CA PRO A 283 -6.20 20.88 -5.21
C PRO A 283 -4.74 20.59 -5.57
N PRO A 284 -4.13 19.50 -5.07
CA PRO A 284 -2.71 19.24 -5.32
C PRO A 284 -2.32 19.14 -6.79
N ALA A 285 -3.21 18.62 -7.64
CA ALA A 285 -3.02 18.61 -9.09
C ALA A 285 -3.00 20.02 -9.69
N MET A 286 -3.91 20.89 -9.23
CA MET A 286 -3.94 22.31 -9.60
C MET A 286 -2.70 23.05 -9.11
N ALA A 287 -2.27 22.83 -7.87
CA ALA A 287 -1.06 23.43 -7.32
C ALA A 287 0.18 23.06 -8.16
N LEU A 288 0.25 21.83 -8.66
CA LEU A 288 1.32 21.39 -9.55
C LEU A 288 1.29 22.13 -10.90
N LEU A 289 0.11 22.26 -11.49
CA LEU A 289 -0.09 22.98 -12.75
C LEU A 289 0.22 24.48 -12.65
N LEU A 290 -0.22 25.11 -11.56
CA LEU A 290 0.08 26.50 -11.24
C LEU A 290 1.58 26.72 -11.03
N SER A 291 2.29 25.73 -10.48
CA SER A 291 3.73 25.81 -10.25
C SER A 291 4.58 25.78 -11.52
N ALA A 292 3.98 25.54 -12.69
CA ALA A 292 4.66 25.71 -13.98
C ALA A 292 5.03 27.17 -14.26
N ASP A 293 4.33 28.12 -13.65
CA ASP A 293 4.67 29.55 -13.66
C ASP A 293 5.48 29.91 -12.41
N GLU A 294 6.65 30.52 -12.59
CA GLU A 294 7.59 30.79 -11.48
C GLU A 294 7.01 31.76 -10.44
N GLN A 295 6.25 32.76 -10.88
CA GLN A 295 5.64 33.75 -10.00
C GLN A 295 4.55 33.12 -9.14
N THR A 296 3.69 32.30 -9.75
CA THR A 296 2.64 31.55 -9.05
C THR A 296 3.23 30.48 -8.13
N ALA A 297 4.31 29.81 -8.52
CA ALA A 297 5.03 28.85 -7.66
C ALA A 297 5.56 29.51 -6.37
N LYS A 298 6.14 30.71 -6.48
CA LYS A 298 6.60 31.49 -5.32
C LYS A 298 5.44 31.93 -4.43
N ALA A 299 4.30 32.30 -5.01
CA ALA A 299 3.10 32.65 -4.27
C ALA A 299 2.54 31.45 -3.49
N LEU A 300 2.42 30.27 -4.13
CA LEU A 300 1.96 29.04 -3.48
C LEU A 300 2.80 28.66 -2.26
N ALA A 301 4.12 28.86 -2.31
CA ALA A 301 5.02 28.59 -1.18
C ALA A 301 4.76 29.49 0.05
N LYS A 302 4.07 30.62 -0.11
CA LYS A 302 3.69 31.53 0.97
C LYS A 302 2.33 31.20 1.58
N ILE A 303 1.55 30.33 0.95
CA ILE A 303 0.26 29.87 1.45
C ILE A 303 0.50 28.65 2.36
N PRO A 304 0.12 28.71 3.66
CA PRO A 304 0.32 27.60 4.58
C PRO A 304 -0.35 26.32 4.08
N GLN A 305 0.45 25.30 3.74
CA GLN A 305 -0.05 24.01 3.23
C GLN A 305 -0.99 24.11 2.01
N GLY A 306 -0.95 25.23 1.27
CA GLY A 306 -1.88 25.47 0.15
C GLY A 306 -3.33 25.68 0.59
N ASP A 307 -3.58 25.91 1.88
CA ASP A 307 -4.89 26.21 2.46
C ASP A 307 -5.09 27.72 2.50
N LEU A 308 -6.08 28.22 1.74
CA LEU A 308 -6.36 29.66 1.74
C LEU A 308 -7.07 30.11 3.00
N SER A 309 -7.79 29.23 3.71
CA SER A 309 -8.41 29.59 4.99
C SER A 309 -7.37 29.98 6.06
N ALA A 310 -6.11 29.56 5.87
CA ALA A 310 -4.99 29.90 6.73
C ALA A 310 -4.28 31.23 6.34
N VAL A 311 -4.78 31.96 5.34
CA VAL A 311 -4.22 33.27 4.95
C VAL A 311 -4.57 34.31 6.00
N ASP A 312 -3.53 34.93 6.56
CA ASP A 312 -3.65 36.06 7.47
C ASP A 312 -3.91 37.34 6.69
N ALA A 313 -5.12 37.89 6.83
CA ALA A 313 -5.53 39.14 6.18
C ALA A 313 -4.75 40.39 6.66
N THR A 314 -3.92 40.27 7.70
CA THR A 314 -3.01 41.34 8.14
C THR A 314 -1.63 41.22 7.50
N ASN A 315 -1.29 40.06 6.93
CA ASN A 315 -0.01 39.79 6.30
C ASN A 315 -0.03 40.16 4.82
N LYS A 316 0.59 41.30 4.49
CA LYS A 316 0.68 41.81 3.11
C LYS A 316 1.31 40.82 2.13
N GLU A 317 2.27 40.00 2.57
CA GLU A 317 2.91 39.03 1.68
C GLU A 317 1.97 37.87 1.34
N GLN A 318 1.14 37.44 2.29
CA GLN A 318 0.15 36.39 2.05
C GLN A 318 -1.03 36.90 1.23
N LEU A 319 -1.47 38.15 1.43
CA LEU A 319 -2.47 38.78 0.56
C LEU A 319 -1.98 38.89 -0.89
N SER A 320 -0.73 39.35 -1.09
CA SER A 320 -0.15 39.40 -2.42
C SER A 320 -0.01 38.01 -3.04
N ALA A 321 0.30 36.98 -2.24
CA ALA A 321 0.36 35.60 -2.71
C ALA A 321 -1.03 35.04 -3.07
N ALA A 322 -2.06 35.32 -2.26
CA ALA A 322 -3.43 34.92 -2.55
C ALA A 322 -3.95 35.57 -3.84
N ALA A 323 -3.66 36.87 -4.04
CA ALA A 323 -3.98 37.55 -5.30
C ALA A 323 -3.28 36.89 -6.50
N GLU A 324 -1.99 36.56 -6.37
CA GLU A 324 -1.26 35.89 -7.44
C GLU A 324 -1.81 34.49 -7.75
N VAL A 325 -2.21 33.73 -6.73
CA VAL A 325 -2.87 32.43 -6.90
C VAL A 325 -4.21 32.60 -7.63
N ALA A 326 -5.00 33.63 -7.30
CA ALA A 326 -6.25 33.92 -8.01
C ALA A 326 -5.99 34.21 -9.50
N LEU A 327 -5.02 35.06 -9.81
CA LEU A 327 -4.64 35.39 -11.19
C LEU A 327 -4.05 34.17 -11.93
N GLY A 328 -3.24 33.35 -11.26
CA GLY A 328 -2.74 32.09 -11.80
C GLY A 328 -3.86 31.11 -12.12
N SER A 329 -4.88 31.04 -11.28
CA SER A 329 -6.07 30.21 -11.50
C SER A 329 -6.86 30.67 -12.73
N LYS A 330 -6.99 31.98 -12.93
CA LYS A 330 -7.58 32.58 -14.13
C LYS A 330 -6.81 32.22 -15.39
N ARG A 331 -5.49 32.41 -15.38
CA ARG A 331 -4.60 32.05 -16.51
C ARG A 331 -4.73 30.57 -16.84
N LEU A 332 -4.67 29.70 -15.83
CA LEU A 332 -4.77 28.26 -16.01
C LEU A 332 -6.09 27.84 -16.66
N LEU A 333 -7.22 28.33 -16.15
CA LEU A 333 -8.53 28.02 -16.72
C LEU A 333 -8.65 28.53 -18.16
N HIS A 334 -8.17 29.74 -18.44
CA HIS A 334 -8.19 30.34 -19.77
C HIS A 334 -7.36 29.54 -20.78
N GLU A 335 -6.12 29.18 -20.43
CA GLU A 335 -5.24 28.37 -21.27
C GLU A 335 -5.86 26.99 -21.56
N PHE A 336 -6.44 26.34 -20.54
CA PHE A 336 -7.10 25.04 -20.73
C PHE A 336 -8.36 25.14 -21.58
N ALA A 337 -9.18 26.18 -21.41
CA ALA A 337 -10.39 26.37 -22.19
C ALA A 337 -10.11 26.72 -23.67
N THR A 338 -8.98 27.38 -23.95
CA THR A 338 -8.60 27.83 -25.30
C THR A 338 -7.74 26.82 -26.06
N GLU A 339 -6.79 26.18 -25.39
CA GLU A 339 -5.78 25.32 -26.02
C GLU A 339 -5.88 23.84 -25.62
N GLY A 340 -6.63 23.53 -24.56
CA GLY A 340 -6.86 22.15 -24.10
C GLY A 340 -5.58 21.40 -23.74
N GLU A 341 -5.46 20.18 -24.25
CA GLU A 341 -4.35 19.25 -23.95
C GLU A 341 -2.98 19.82 -24.35
N ALA A 342 -2.92 20.70 -25.36
CA ALA A 342 -1.67 21.35 -25.77
C ALA A 342 -1.10 22.24 -24.66
N ALA A 343 -1.95 23.00 -23.96
CA ALA A 343 -1.52 23.79 -22.81
C ALA A 343 -1.07 22.90 -21.64
N PHE A 344 -1.81 21.82 -21.37
CA PHE A 344 -1.43 20.86 -20.33
C PHE A 344 -0.06 20.23 -20.60
N THR A 345 0.18 19.77 -21.83
CA THR A 345 1.45 19.16 -22.26
C THR A 345 2.62 20.12 -22.06
N ARG A 346 2.46 21.38 -22.48
CA ARG A 346 3.51 22.41 -22.30
C ARG A 346 3.79 22.71 -20.84
N LYS A 347 2.76 22.92 -20.01
CA LYS A 347 2.94 23.24 -18.58
C LYS A 347 3.65 22.11 -17.82
N MET A 348 3.30 20.87 -18.13
CA MET A 348 3.85 19.71 -17.44
C MET A 348 5.22 19.27 -17.98
N ASN A 349 5.65 19.82 -19.13
CA ASN A 349 6.87 19.42 -19.83
C ASN A 349 6.95 17.89 -20.04
N LEU A 350 5.82 17.30 -20.43
CA LEU A 350 5.68 15.86 -20.69
C LEU A 350 5.69 15.60 -22.20
N ASN A 351 5.96 14.35 -22.60
CA ASN A 351 5.69 13.98 -23.98
C ASN A 351 4.18 13.71 -24.17
N THR A 352 3.75 13.66 -25.43
CA THR A 352 2.32 13.60 -25.76
C THR A 352 1.62 12.35 -25.18
N PRO A 353 2.14 11.11 -25.30
CA PRO A 353 1.58 9.95 -24.63
C PRO A 353 1.30 10.09 -23.13
N GLU A 354 2.25 10.55 -22.30
CA GLU A 354 1.96 10.67 -20.86
C GLU A 354 1.00 11.83 -20.58
N ALA A 355 1.11 12.93 -21.33
CA ALA A 355 0.18 14.04 -21.23
C ALA A 355 -1.26 13.60 -21.53
N SER A 356 -1.49 12.83 -22.60
CA SER A 356 -2.81 12.29 -22.94
C SER A 356 -3.38 11.40 -21.85
N GLN A 357 -2.55 10.58 -21.21
CA GLN A 357 -2.99 9.70 -20.13
C GLN A 357 -3.41 10.48 -18.88
N LEU A 358 -2.66 11.52 -18.51
CA LEU A 358 -2.97 12.38 -17.35
C LEU A 358 -4.14 13.33 -17.61
N TRP A 359 -4.30 13.78 -18.87
CA TRP A 359 -5.40 14.63 -19.33
C TRP A 359 -6.71 13.85 -19.49
N ALA A 360 -6.63 12.54 -19.78
CA ALA A 360 -7.74 11.63 -20.07
C ALA A 360 -8.84 12.27 -20.93
N HIS A 361 -8.41 12.95 -22.01
CA HIS A 361 -9.27 13.62 -22.96
C HIS A 361 -10.34 14.51 -22.31
N LEU A 362 -9.99 15.32 -21.30
CA LEU A 362 -10.89 16.30 -20.69
C LEU A 362 -11.57 17.13 -21.80
N PRO A 363 -12.91 17.02 -21.96
CA PRO A 363 -13.57 17.66 -23.09
C PRO A 363 -13.45 19.18 -23.01
N PRO A 364 -13.03 19.85 -24.09
CA PRO A 364 -12.90 21.31 -24.09
C PRO A 364 -14.20 22.05 -23.73
N ASP A 365 -15.36 21.46 -24.03
CA ASP A 365 -16.67 22.02 -23.66
C ASP A 365 -16.89 22.09 -22.15
N VAL A 366 -16.34 21.16 -21.36
CA VAL A 366 -16.42 21.21 -19.90
C VAL A 366 -15.71 22.45 -19.37
N LEU A 367 -14.50 22.70 -19.89
CA LEU A 367 -13.67 23.85 -19.51
C LEU A 367 -14.26 25.18 -19.99
N ARG A 368 -14.73 25.23 -21.24
CA ARG A 368 -15.39 26.44 -21.78
C ARG A 368 -16.67 26.76 -21.02
N ALA A 369 -17.49 25.75 -20.73
CA ALA A 369 -18.72 25.96 -19.98
C ALA A 369 -18.42 26.40 -18.54
N ALA A 370 -17.37 25.87 -17.91
CA ALA A 370 -16.89 26.32 -16.60
C ALA A 370 -16.42 27.78 -16.64
N GLN A 371 -15.59 28.15 -17.62
CA GLN A 371 -15.16 29.54 -17.82
C GLN A 371 -16.37 30.48 -17.97
N THR A 372 -17.31 30.18 -18.87
CA THR A 372 -18.47 31.05 -19.12
C THR A 372 -19.34 31.23 -17.88
N ALA A 373 -19.51 30.19 -17.07
CA ALA A 373 -20.37 30.25 -15.89
C ALA A 373 -19.68 30.87 -14.67
N TRP A 374 -18.39 30.63 -14.49
CA TRP A 374 -17.67 31.06 -13.28
C TRP A 374 -16.98 32.41 -13.46
N LEU A 375 -16.43 32.66 -14.64
CA LEU A 375 -15.61 33.84 -14.95
C LEU A 375 -15.95 34.35 -16.36
N PRO A 376 -17.13 34.94 -16.57
CA PRO A 376 -17.63 35.27 -17.91
C PRO A 376 -16.74 36.28 -18.65
N LYS A 377 -16.06 37.18 -17.92
CA LYS A 377 -15.13 38.16 -18.50
C LYS A 377 -13.67 37.70 -18.60
N LEU A 378 -13.40 36.41 -18.36
CA LEU A 378 -12.03 35.91 -18.27
C LEU A 378 -11.17 36.25 -19.50
N ALA A 379 -11.73 36.15 -20.70
CA ALA A 379 -10.98 36.43 -21.94
C ALA A 379 -10.53 37.91 -22.03
N GLU A 380 -11.39 38.85 -21.63
CA GLU A 380 -11.09 40.29 -21.63
C GLU A 380 -10.02 40.60 -20.57
N GLU A 381 -10.16 40.02 -19.38
CA GLU A 381 -9.19 40.18 -18.29
C GLU A 381 -7.82 39.61 -18.64
N MET A 382 -7.77 38.45 -19.30
CA MET A 382 -6.49 37.86 -19.74
C MET A 382 -5.81 38.70 -20.82
N ALA A 383 -6.58 39.40 -21.67
CA ALA A 383 -6.02 40.37 -22.62
C ALA A 383 -5.40 41.57 -21.89
N LEU A 384 -6.10 42.14 -20.88
CA LEU A 384 -5.59 43.24 -20.08
C LEU A 384 -4.29 42.87 -19.33
N LEU A 385 -4.24 41.70 -18.68
CA LEU A 385 -3.04 41.24 -18.00
C LEU A 385 -1.86 41.05 -18.95
N ARG A 386 -2.11 40.53 -20.16
CA ARG A 386 -1.06 40.35 -21.18
C ARG A 386 -0.46 41.68 -21.63
N GLU A 387 -1.27 42.73 -21.66
CA GLU A 387 -0.84 44.09 -21.99
C GLU A 387 -0.24 44.85 -20.80
N GLY A 388 -0.20 44.24 -19.61
CA GLY A 388 0.31 44.86 -18.39
C GLY A 388 -0.65 45.87 -17.74
N HIS A 389 -1.93 45.87 -18.16
CA HIS A 389 -2.95 46.73 -17.57
C HIS A 389 -3.52 46.10 -16.28
N PRO A 390 -3.82 46.91 -15.24
CA PRO A 390 -4.47 46.42 -14.05
C PRO A 390 -5.90 45.97 -14.35
N LEU A 391 -6.35 44.91 -13.68
CA LEU A 391 -7.73 44.45 -13.82
C LEU A 391 -8.70 45.45 -13.17
N PRO A 392 -9.89 45.66 -13.77
CA PRO A 392 -10.92 46.46 -13.15
C PRO A 392 -11.31 45.87 -11.78
N PRO A 393 -11.65 46.70 -10.78
CA PRO A 393 -12.09 46.20 -9.50
C PRO A 393 -13.35 45.35 -9.67
N HIS A 394 -13.46 44.31 -8.84
CA HIS A 394 -14.65 43.48 -8.77
C HIS A 394 -15.89 44.35 -8.55
N ARG A 395 -16.93 44.10 -9.35
CA ARG A 395 -18.25 44.70 -9.13
C ARG A 395 -19.18 43.57 -8.74
N ALA A 396 -19.69 43.59 -7.51
CA ALA A 396 -20.83 42.77 -7.14
C ALA A 396 -21.95 43.00 -8.15
N ALA A 397 -22.58 41.94 -8.65
CA ALA A 397 -23.67 42.07 -9.59
C ALA A 397 -24.85 42.73 -8.87
N SER A 398 -25.10 44.00 -9.18
CA SER A 398 -26.34 44.66 -8.80
C SER A 398 -27.47 44.05 -9.63
N PHE A 399 -28.08 42.97 -9.15
CA PHE A 399 -29.40 42.58 -9.64
C PHE A 399 -30.42 43.62 -9.15
N PRO A 400 -31.28 44.19 -10.02
CA PRO A 400 -32.39 45.01 -9.54
C PRO A 400 -33.27 44.11 -8.68
N SER A 401 -33.45 44.49 -7.40
CA SER A 401 -34.45 43.89 -6.52
C SER A 401 -35.82 44.01 -7.17
N ALA A 402 -36.24 42.98 -7.89
CA ALA A 402 -37.64 42.79 -8.19
C ALA A 402 -38.31 42.49 -6.85
N VAL A 403 -38.99 43.51 -6.33
CA VAL A 403 -39.88 43.46 -5.18
C VAL A 403 -40.82 42.26 -5.37
N ILE A 404 -40.56 41.16 -4.67
CA ILE A 404 -41.56 40.13 -4.45
C ILE A 404 -42.54 40.74 -3.45
N GLN A 405 -43.66 41.25 -3.94
CA GLN A 405 -44.82 41.50 -3.10
C GLN A 405 -45.37 40.15 -2.66
N GLU A 406 -45.19 39.82 -1.39
CA GLU A 406 -45.90 38.72 -0.75
C GLU A 406 -47.41 39.01 -0.77
N PRO A 407 -48.27 38.10 -1.28
CA PRO A 407 -49.69 38.20 -1.05
C PRO A 407 -49.99 37.78 0.39
N LYS A 408 -50.45 38.74 1.19
CA LYS A 408 -51.12 38.54 2.48
C LYS A 408 -52.23 37.48 2.35
N SER A 409 -52.22 36.47 3.20
CA SER A 409 -53.46 35.80 3.62
C SER A 409 -53.39 35.32 5.07
N ALA A 410 -54.18 36.03 5.86
CA ALA A 410 -54.90 35.70 7.09
C ALA A 410 -54.39 34.56 7.99
N VAL A 411 -53.99 34.99 9.18
CA VAL A 411 -54.00 34.26 10.45
C VAL A 411 -55.42 33.75 10.76
N THR A 412 -55.53 32.48 11.13
CA THR A 412 -56.56 31.99 12.07
C THR A 412 -55.92 30.90 12.93
N GLN A 413 -55.82 31.15 14.23
CA GLN A 413 -55.53 30.13 15.27
C GLN A 413 -56.86 29.76 15.98
N PRO A 414 -56.88 28.86 16.98
CA PRO A 414 -56.75 27.41 16.91
C PRO A 414 -57.95 26.70 17.61
N THR A 415 -58.14 25.39 17.41
CA THR A 415 -58.93 24.56 18.35
C THR A 415 -58.34 23.16 18.48
N GLU A 416 -58.23 22.74 19.73
CA GLU A 416 -57.72 21.46 20.26
C GLU A 416 -58.58 20.23 19.88
N GLY A 417 -58.00 19.03 19.96
CA GLY A 417 -58.74 17.77 20.10
C GLY A 417 -58.01 16.50 19.62
N ASP A 418 -57.47 15.76 20.60
CA ASP A 418 -57.31 14.30 20.76
C ASP A 418 -56.68 13.38 19.68
N ASP A 419 -55.59 12.73 20.13
CA ASP A 419 -55.32 11.28 20.25
C ASP A 419 -55.42 10.27 19.07
N ASP A 420 -54.61 9.20 19.25
CA ASP A 420 -54.56 7.88 18.61
C ASP A 420 -53.54 7.68 17.45
N LEU A 421 -52.35 7.10 17.68
CA LEU A 421 -51.99 5.66 17.79
C LEU A 421 -52.12 4.83 16.49
N LEU A 422 -50.95 4.51 15.93
CA LEU A 422 -50.55 3.29 15.22
C LEU A 422 -51.60 2.51 14.37
N GLY A 423 -51.39 2.44 13.05
CA GLY A 423 -52.00 1.36 12.25
C GLY A 423 -51.88 1.46 10.72
N GLY A 424 -50.88 0.77 10.15
CA GLY A 424 -50.97 -0.11 8.98
C GLY A 424 -51.74 0.25 7.69
N ALA A 425 -50.96 0.24 6.59
CA ALA A 425 -51.20 -0.42 5.30
C ALA A 425 -51.85 0.32 4.11
N ALA A 426 -51.23 0.04 2.95
CA ALA A 426 -51.71 0.04 1.56
C ALA A 426 -51.65 1.35 0.74
N GLU A 427 -50.74 1.35 -0.25
CA GLU A 427 -50.78 2.19 -1.45
C GLU A 427 -52.07 2.01 -2.26
N PRO A 428 -52.49 3.08 -2.95
CA PRO A 428 -52.93 2.92 -4.34
C PRO A 428 -52.22 3.89 -5.28
N LYS A 429 -51.75 3.35 -6.40
CA LYS A 429 -51.16 4.05 -7.56
C LYS A 429 -52.26 4.60 -8.48
N PRO A 430 -52.10 5.82 -9.04
CA PRO A 430 -52.59 6.06 -10.41
C PRO A 430 -51.65 7.02 -11.20
N PRO A 431 -51.97 7.39 -12.46
CA PRO A 431 -51.74 6.62 -13.68
C PRO A 431 -50.67 7.25 -14.59
N GLU A 432 -50.26 6.47 -15.58
CA GLU A 432 -49.34 6.83 -16.66
C GLU A 432 -49.95 7.90 -17.58
N ALA A 433 -49.28 9.06 -17.71
CA ALA A 433 -49.60 10.09 -18.69
C ALA A 433 -48.32 10.60 -19.38
N LEU A 434 -48.26 10.31 -20.68
CA LEU A 434 -47.23 10.72 -21.63
C LEU A 434 -47.10 12.24 -21.74
N THR A 435 -45.94 12.82 -21.41
CA THR A 435 -45.53 14.13 -21.99
C THR A 435 -44.00 14.26 -22.14
N ARG A 436 -43.59 14.35 -23.41
CA ARG A 436 -42.45 15.08 -24.01
C ARG A 436 -41.17 15.30 -23.19
N SER A 437 -40.14 14.55 -23.60
CA SER A 437 -38.75 15.01 -23.88
C SER A 437 -38.38 16.41 -23.39
N SER A 438 -37.87 16.47 -22.16
CA SER A 438 -36.90 17.48 -21.71
C SER A 438 -35.83 16.71 -20.94
N SER A 439 -34.69 16.45 -21.59
CA SER A 439 -33.54 15.82 -20.96
C SER A 439 -32.88 16.83 -20.01
N GLN A 440 -33.48 17.02 -18.83
CA GLN A 440 -32.74 17.47 -17.65
C GLN A 440 -32.01 16.24 -17.08
N PRO A 441 -30.69 16.29 -16.87
CA PRO A 441 -30.00 15.22 -16.17
C PRO A 441 -30.41 15.29 -14.69
N THR A 442 -31.22 14.33 -14.26
CA THR A 442 -31.46 14.03 -12.85
C THR A 442 -30.14 13.60 -12.20
N PRO A 443 -29.79 14.09 -10.99
CA PRO A 443 -28.61 13.64 -10.26
C PRO A 443 -28.94 12.30 -9.59
N ASN A 444 -28.72 11.19 -10.29
CA ASN A 444 -28.58 9.87 -9.69
C ASN A 444 -27.86 8.92 -10.66
N GLY A 445 -26.64 8.52 -10.29
CA GLY A 445 -25.84 7.51 -10.99
C GLY A 445 -24.76 8.05 -11.94
N SER A 446 -23.97 9.05 -11.54
CA SER A 446 -22.94 9.64 -12.41
C SER A 446 -21.84 8.61 -12.73
N SER A 447 -21.72 8.28 -14.02
CA SER A 447 -20.69 7.40 -14.57
C SER A 447 -19.28 7.93 -14.30
N PRO A 448 -18.25 7.05 -14.32
CA PRO A 448 -16.86 7.48 -14.27
C PRO A 448 -16.55 8.51 -15.37
N GLY A 449 -15.65 9.45 -15.09
CA GLY A 449 -15.28 10.49 -16.05
C GLY A 449 -15.15 11.88 -15.44
N TRP A 450 -14.96 12.87 -16.32
CA TRP A 450 -14.88 14.28 -15.95
C TRP A 450 -16.23 14.83 -15.51
N GLN A 451 -16.23 15.50 -14.37
CA GLN A 451 -17.40 16.13 -13.76
C GLN A 451 -17.10 17.59 -13.46
N ARG A 452 -18.05 18.45 -13.78
CA ARG A 452 -18.05 19.87 -13.40
C ARG A 452 -19.07 20.06 -12.30
N SER A 453 -18.69 20.76 -11.25
CA SER A 453 -19.58 21.18 -10.16
C SER A 453 -19.59 22.70 -10.07
N ASP A 454 -20.73 23.31 -10.32
CA ASP A 454 -20.92 24.76 -10.15
C ASP A 454 -21.08 25.16 -8.69
N ALA A 455 -21.59 24.24 -7.85
CA ALA A 455 -21.73 24.47 -6.42
C ALA A 455 -20.39 24.61 -5.70
N SER A 456 -19.36 23.90 -6.18
CA SER A 456 -17.99 23.92 -5.63
C SER A 456 -16.96 24.52 -6.58
N TYR A 457 -17.40 25.13 -7.69
CA TYR A 457 -16.54 25.73 -8.72
C TYR A 457 -15.34 24.85 -9.13
N SER A 458 -15.59 23.55 -9.34
CA SER A 458 -14.53 22.54 -9.53
C SER A 458 -14.74 21.62 -10.72
N ILE A 459 -13.62 21.13 -11.26
CA ILE A 459 -13.55 20.11 -12.32
C ILE A 459 -12.78 18.92 -11.74
N ALA A 460 -13.44 17.78 -11.65
CA ALA A 460 -12.91 16.58 -11.02
C ALA A 460 -13.10 15.34 -11.90
N TRP A 461 -12.14 14.43 -11.82
CA TRP A 461 -12.25 13.10 -12.43
C TRP A 461 -12.84 12.11 -11.42
N ARG A 462 -13.99 11.52 -11.74
CA ARG A 462 -14.52 10.39 -10.98
C ARG A 462 -13.91 9.08 -11.49
N PRO A 463 -13.09 8.38 -10.70
CA PRO A 463 -12.45 7.15 -11.13
C PRO A 463 -13.46 6.01 -11.30
N SER A 464 -13.12 5.08 -12.18
CA SER A 464 -13.92 3.89 -12.50
C SER A 464 -13.83 2.76 -11.46
N GLY A 465 -12.76 2.72 -10.68
CA GLY A 465 -12.52 1.72 -9.63
C GLY A 465 -11.03 1.54 -9.36
N HIS A 466 -10.65 0.35 -8.88
CA HIS A 466 -9.26 0.04 -8.49
C HIS A 466 -8.23 0.24 -9.63
N ALA A 467 -8.58 -0.14 -10.86
CA ALA A 467 -7.68 -0.09 -12.01
C ALA A 467 -7.85 1.18 -12.88
N ASP A 468 -8.27 2.30 -12.29
CA ASP A 468 -8.53 3.54 -13.04
C ASP A 468 -7.24 4.10 -13.68
N PRO A 469 -7.18 4.27 -15.01
CA PRO A 469 -5.95 4.60 -15.72
C PRO A 469 -5.47 6.04 -15.47
N LEU A 470 -6.39 7.00 -15.30
CA LEU A 470 -6.02 8.39 -14.99
C LEU A 470 -5.45 8.47 -13.58
N LEU A 471 -6.15 7.91 -12.59
CA LEU A 471 -5.70 7.98 -11.21
C LEU A 471 -4.33 7.29 -11.04
N LYS A 472 -4.14 6.13 -11.68
CA LYS A 472 -2.84 5.46 -11.72
C LYS A 472 -1.74 6.35 -12.31
N ALA A 473 -2.00 7.03 -13.43
CA ALA A 473 -1.02 7.92 -14.06
C ALA A 473 -0.62 9.08 -13.15
N TRP A 474 -1.58 9.70 -12.47
CA TRP A 474 -1.31 10.79 -11.52
C TRP A 474 -0.54 10.34 -10.28
N ILE A 475 -0.81 9.13 -9.78
CA ILE A 475 -0.01 8.52 -8.71
C ILE A 475 1.41 8.28 -9.20
N GLU A 476 1.60 7.65 -10.36
CA GLU A 476 2.93 7.39 -10.92
C GLU A 476 3.71 8.69 -11.12
N LEU A 477 3.09 9.73 -11.68
CA LEU A 477 3.69 11.05 -11.80
C LEU A 477 4.16 11.59 -10.44
N SER A 478 3.34 11.46 -9.40
CA SER A 478 3.68 11.94 -8.05
C SER A 478 4.85 11.18 -7.40
N LEU A 479 5.20 10.00 -7.92
CA LEU A 479 6.30 9.17 -7.44
C LEU A 479 7.60 9.38 -8.22
N ILE A 480 7.54 9.79 -9.51
CA ILE A 480 8.73 9.82 -10.38
C ILE A 480 9.57 11.11 -10.17
N GLY A 481 9.09 12.11 -9.42
CA GLY A 481 9.92 13.29 -9.08
C GLY A 481 10.41 14.10 -10.29
N ILE A 482 9.78 13.92 -11.45
CA ILE A 482 10.14 14.54 -12.74
C ILE A 482 10.15 16.07 -12.65
N ILE A 483 9.32 16.61 -11.76
CA ILE A 483 9.22 18.04 -11.47
C ILE A 483 10.07 18.29 -10.22
N LYS A 484 11.01 19.24 -10.29
CA LYS A 484 11.88 19.63 -9.17
C LYS A 484 11.08 19.62 -7.86
N ALA A 485 11.66 19.02 -6.81
CA ALA A 485 11.03 18.94 -5.49
C ALA A 485 10.52 20.33 -5.07
N SER A 486 9.21 20.48 -5.12
CA SER A 486 8.48 21.71 -4.82
C SER A 486 7.41 21.40 -3.78
N PHE A 487 6.84 22.46 -3.21
CA PHE A 487 5.68 22.33 -2.35
C PHE A 487 4.56 21.53 -3.05
N ALA A 488 4.29 21.80 -4.32
CA ALA A 488 3.21 21.15 -5.07
C ALA A 488 3.46 19.66 -5.32
N THR A 489 4.68 19.25 -5.69
CA THR A 489 5.01 17.82 -5.87
C THR A 489 4.92 17.05 -4.56
N THR A 490 5.32 17.69 -3.45
CA THR A 490 5.23 17.10 -2.11
C THR A 490 3.77 16.95 -1.67
N ALA A 491 2.95 17.98 -1.89
CA ALA A 491 1.52 17.96 -1.61
C ALA A 491 0.80 16.88 -2.42
N LEU A 492 1.10 16.74 -3.72
CA LEU A 492 0.51 15.71 -4.57
C LEU A 492 0.90 14.30 -4.11
N ARG A 493 2.17 14.07 -3.78
CA ARG A 493 2.61 12.78 -3.21
C ARG A 493 1.88 12.48 -1.91
N ALA A 494 1.87 13.42 -0.96
CA ALA A 494 1.18 13.26 0.32
C ALA A 494 -0.33 13.00 0.14
N PHE A 495 -0.97 13.65 -0.83
CA PHE A 495 -2.37 13.42 -1.16
C PHE A 495 -2.64 11.98 -1.63
N HIS A 496 -1.76 11.39 -2.44
CA HIS A 496 -1.93 10.02 -2.92
C HIS A 496 -1.51 8.96 -1.89
N THR A 497 -0.51 9.25 -1.06
CA THR A 497 0.05 8.28 -0.11
C THR A 497 -0.66 8.24 1.25
N LYS A 498 -1.61 9.14 1.53
CA LYS A 498 -2.39 9.07 2.77
C LYS A 498 -3.33 7.84 2.77
N PRO A 499 -3.58 7.18 3.92
CA PRO A 499 -4.46 6.00 3.98
C PRO A 499 -5.92 6.26 3.58
N THR A 500 -6.33 7.51 3.52
CA THR A 500 -7.69 7.96 3.14
C THR A 500 -7.72 8.60 1.75
N SER A 501 -6.67 8.42 0.95
CA SER A 501 -6.63 8.94 -0.41
C SER A 501 -7.69 8.28 -1.29
N ILE A 502 -8.08 8.98 -2.34
CA ILE A 502 -8.92 8.44 -3.38
C ILE A 502 -8.32 7.12 -3.92
N GLY A 503 -9.17 6.12 -4.08
CA GLY A 503 -8.78 4.77 -4.48
C GLY A 503 -8.25 3.88 -3.33
N TYR A 504 -8.00 4.43 -2.13
CA TYR A 504 -7.42 3.68 -1.00
C TYR A 504 -6.16 2.89 -1.40
N CYS A 505 -5.27 3.50 -2.17
CA CYS A 505 -4.12 2.80 -2.73
C CYS A 505 -3.06 2.50 -1.65
N ALA A 506 -2.73 3.47 -0.79
CA ALA A 506 -1.65 3.36 0.21
C ALA A 506 -1.79 2.26 1.27
N PRO A 507 -3.00 1.92 1.75
CA PRO A 507 -3.19 0.77 2.64
C PRO A 507 -2.80 -0.57 2.01
N CYS A 508 -2.82 -0.68 0.68
CA CYS A 508 -2.54 -1.93 -0.04
C CYS A 508 -1.21 -1.90 -0.76
N HIS A 509 -0.81 -0.77 -1.33
CA HIS A 509 0.39 -0.64 -2.16
C HIS A 509 1.54 0.00 -1.39
N ASN A 510 2.73 -0.62 -1.51
CA ASN A 510 3.95 0.03 -1.08
C ASN A 510 4.41 1.05 -2.15
N PHE A 511 4.61 2.30 -1.73
CA PHE A 511 5.06 3.40 -2.58
C PHE A 511 6.54 3.73 -2.42
N ASP A 512 7.28 2.96 -1.60
CA ASP A 512 8.73 3.06 -1.49
C ASP A 512 9.39 2.39 -2.71
N ARG A 513 9.72 3.19 -3.73
CA ARG A 513 10.74 2.78 -4.70
C ARG A 513 12.10 3.03 -4.05
N HIS A 514 12.82 1.97 -3.72
CA HIS A 514 14.27 2.08 -3.51
C HIS A 514 14.92 2.39 -4.87
N ASP A 515 15.60 3.53 -4.96
CA ASP A 515 16.50 3.84 -6.05
C ASP A 515 17.49 2.67 -6.22
N SER A 516 17.38 1.97 -7.33
CA SER A 516 18.29 0.89 -7.71
C SER A 516 19.53 1.48 -8.37
N SER A 517 20.21 2.36 -7.63
CA SER A 517 21.52 2.91 -8.01
C SER A 517 22.43 2.84 -6.79
N ALA A 518 22.96 1.64 -6.55
CA ALA A 518 24.16 1.38 -5.77
C ALA A 518 24.92 0.23 -6.44
#